data_AF-A0A535SJH1-F1
#
_entry.id   AF-A0A535SJH1-F1
#
_cell.length_a   1.000
_cell.length_b   1.000
_cell.length_c   1.000
_cell.angle_alpha   90.00
_cell.angle_beta   90.00
_cell.angle_gamma   90.00
#
_symmetry.space_group_name_H-M   'P 1'
#
loop_
_entity.id
_entity.type
_entity.pdbx_description
1 polymer ?
#
loop_
_entity_poly.entity_id
_entity_poly.type
_entity_poly.pdbx_seq_one_letter_code
_entity_poly.pdbx_strand_id
1 'polypeptide(L)'
;MAAIVSRSTQSAQSSRPRGPSVGAIIRMILRYALLIILALLFLLPFYLIVRNGLAAESEITSPNWTFFPSTLHFENIQELFKDTEVPFLDGMVNS
;
A
#
# COMPACT_ATOMS: atom_id res chain seq x y z
N MET A 1 -28.34 -22.47 63.26
CA MET A 1 -27.57 -23.40 62.39
C MET A 1 -27.50 -22.80 61.01
N ALA A 2 -26.35 -22.24 60.65
CA ALA A 2 -26.12 -21.54 59.39
C ALA A 2 -25.54 -22.53 58.37
N ALA A 3 -26.29 -22.83 57.31
CA ALA A 3 -25.73 -23.46 56.12
C ALA A 3 -25.36 -22.35 55.14
N ILE A 4 -24.06 -22.12 55.09
CA ILE A 4 -23.34 -21.10 54.37
C ILE A 4 -23.56 -21.27 52.86
N VAL A 5 -23.89 -20.14 52.24
CA VAL A 5 -23.79 -19.86 50.81
C VAL A 5 -22.47 -20.41 50.24
N SER A 6 -22.52 -21.53 49.54
CA SER A 6 -21.45 -21.90 48.61
C SER A 6 -21.71 -21.20 47.29
N ARG A 7 -21.42 -19.90 47.23
CA ARG A 7 -21.07 -19.26 45.96
C ARG A 7 -19.92 -20.09 45.42
N SER A 8 -20.15 -20.81 44.33
CA SER A 8 -19.09 -21.27 43.46
C SER A 8 -18.43 -20.03 42.86
N THR A 9 -17.59 -19.38 43.65
CA THR A 9 -16.46 -18.58 43.18
C THR A 9 -15.47 -19.56 42.57
N GLN A 10 -15.86 -20.20 41.46
CA GLN A 10 -14.87 -20.72 40.52
C GLN A 10 -14.31 -19.50 39.82
N SER A 11 -13.30 -18.96 40.51
CA SER A 11 -12.06 -18.47 39.95
C SER A 11 -12.19 -17.97 38.52
N ALA A 12 -12.16 -16.65 38.35
CA ALA A 12 -11.64 -16.03 37.15
C ALA A 12 -10.42 -16.83 36.72
N GLN A 13 -10.61 -17.68 35.72
CA GLN A 13 -9.58 -18.53 35.17
C GLN A 13 -8.60 -17.54 34.57
N SER A 14 -7.49 -17.31 35.29
CA SER A 14 -6.42 -16.46 34.83
C SER A 14 -5.83 -17.16 33.60
N SER A 15 -6.38 -16.85 32.43
CA SER A 15 -5.82 -17.21 31.14
C SER A 15 -4.43 -16.60 31.09
N ARG A 16 -3.43 -17.35 31.55
CA ARG A 16 -2.02 -16.95 31.41
C ARG A 16 -1.82 -16.70 29.91
N PRO A 17 -1.37 -15.50 29.51
CA PRO A 17 -1.16 -15.21 28.10
C PRO A 17 -0.15 -16.23 27.58
N ARG A 18 -0.61 -17.17 26.74
CA ARG A 18 0.30 -18.04 26.00
C ARG A 18 1.01 -17.16 24.99
N GLY A 19 2.34 -17.08 25.11
CA GLY A 19 3.16 -16.39 24.12
C GLY A 19 2.91 -16.95 22.71
N PRO A 20 3.18 -16.16 21.67
CA PRO A 20 2.95 -16.60 20.29
C PRO A 20 3.75 -17.87 20.00
N SER A 21 3.09 -18.88 19.40
CA SER A 21 3.77 -20.09 18.98
C SER A 21 4.67 -19.80 17.76
N VAL A 22 5.77 -20.53 17.62
CA VAL A 22 6.69 -20.40 16.47
C VAL A 22 5.93 -20.52 15.14
N GLY A 23 4.96 -21.44 15.05
CA GLY A 23 4.10 -21.59 13.88
C GLY A 23 3.22 -20.36 13.59
N ALA A 24 2.73 -19.68 14.63
CA ALA A 24 1.98 -18.43 14.46
C ALA A 24 2.88 -17.31 13.91
N ILE A 25 4.13 -17.23 14.37
CA ILE A 25 5.13 -16.26 13.86
C ILE A 25 5.46 -16.55 12.40
N ILE A 26 5.75 -17.80 12.03
CA ILE A 26 6.07 -18.19 10.65
C ILE A 26 4.91 -17.84 9.71
N ARG A 27 3.67 -18.19 10.08
CA ARG A 27 2.48 -17.85 9.29
C ARG A 27 2.33 -16.35 9.13
N MET A 28 2.60 -15.58 10.19
CA MET A 28 2.56 -14.12 10.15
C MET A 28 3.57 -13.57 9.14
N ILE A 29 4.83 -14.01 9.21
CA ILE A 29 5.90 -13.60 8.30
C ILE A 29 5.54 -13.93 6.85
N LEU A 30 5.11 -15.16 6.56
CA LEU A 30 4.72 -15.58 5.21
C LEU A 30 3.56 -14.75 4.67
N ARG A 31 2.55 -14.47 5.52
CA ARG A 31 1.41 -13.63 5.14
C ARG A 31 1.86 -12.22 4.78
N TYR A 32 2.68 -11.58 5.61
CA TYR A 32 3.14 -10.22 5.33
C TYR A 32 4.09 -10.16 4.15
N ALA A 33 4.99 -11.13 3.98
CA ALA A 33 5.86 -11.22 2.81
C ALA A 33 5.03 -11.31 1.52
N LEU A 34 4.01 -12.17 1.49
CA LEU A 34 3.09 -12.28 0.35
C LEU A 34 2.33 -10.98 0.12
N LEU A 35 1.80 -10.35 1.17
CA LEU A 35 1.09 -9.08 1.05
C LEU A 35 1.99 -7.96 0.52
N ILE A 36 3.25 -7.90 0.93
CA ILE A 36 4.23 -6.92 0.43
C ILE A 36 4.51 -7.17 -1.05
N ILE A 37 4.77 -8.41 -1.45
CA ILE A 37 5.00 -8.76 -2.85
C ILE A 37 3.79 -8.37 -3.71
N LEU A 38 2.59 -8.75 -3.29
CA LEU A 38 1.36 -8.39 -4.00
C LEU A 38 1.15 -6.87 -4.04
N ALA A 39 1.39 -6.17 -2.94
CA ALA A 39 1.30 -4.71 -2.92
C ALA A 39 2.27 -4.06 -3.91
N LEU A 40 3.52 -4.52 -3.98
CA LEU A 40 4.51 -4.00 -4.94
C LEU A 40 4.12 -4.29 -6.39
N LEU A 41 3.59 -5.48 -6.67
CA LEU A 41 3.08 -5.82 -8.01
C LEU A 41 1.91 -4.92 -8.41
N PHE A 42 0.99 -4.65 -7.49
CA PHE A 42 -0.13 -3.73 -7.72
C PHE A 42 0.32 -2.27 -7.84
N LEU A 43 1.40 -1.88 -7.16
CA LEU A 43 1.96 -0.52 -7.26
C LEU A 43 2.70 -0.28 -8.57
N LEU A 44 3.22 -1.33 -9.20
CA LEU A 44 4.02 -1.25 -10.42
C LEU A 44 3.37 -0.40 -11.54
N PRO A 45 2.11 -0.63 -11.96
CA PRO A 45 1.49 0.20 -13.00
C PRO A 45 1.39 1.68 -12.61
N PHE A 46 1.06 1.99 -11.35
CA PHE A 46 0.96 3.38 -10.89
C PHE A 46 2.32 4.06 -10.83
N TYR A 47 3.35 3.33 -10.37
CA TYR A 47 4.73 3.81 -10.39
C TYR A 47 5.18 4.13 -11.83
N LEU A 48 4.85 3.28 -12.81
CA LEU A 48 5.19 3.53 -14.21
C LEU A 48 4.49 4.78 -14.76
N ILE A 49 3.22 5.01 -14.40
CA ILE A 49 2.48 6.23 -14.79
C ILE A 49 3.16 7.48 -14.24
N VAL A 50 3.50 7.49 -12.95
CA VAL A 50 4.16 8.64 -12.31
C VAL A 50 5.57 8.85 -12.87
N ARG A 51 6.34 7.77 -13.01
CA ARG A 51 7.71 7.81 -13.56
C ARG A 51 7.71 8.36 -14.97
N ASN A 52 6.80 7.90 -15.83
CA ASN A 52 6.72 8.35 -17.23
C ASN A 52 6.17 9.77 -17.35
N GLY A 53 5.20 10.16 -16.53
CA GLY A 53 4.69 11.53 -16.51
C GLY A 53 5.76 12.56 -16.13
N LEU A 54 6.78 12.14 -15.37
CA LEU A 54 7.91 12.99 -14.94
C LEU A 54 9.18 12.78 -15.78
N ALA A 55 9.16 11.92 -16.80
CA ALA A 55 10.33 11.61 -17.62
C ALA A 55 10.31 12.37 -18.95
N ALA A 56 11.48 12.51 -19.57
CA ALA A 56 11.55 12.93 -20.97
C ALA A 56 11.06 11.80 -21.91
N GLU A 57 10.51 12.15 -23.06
CA GLU A 57 9.97 11.16 -24.02
C GLU A 57 11.03 10.16 -24.52
N SER A 58 12.29 10.62 -24.63
CA SER A 58 13.45 9.77 -24.94
C SER A 58 13.79 8.78 -23.83
N GLU A 59 13.51 9.10 -22.56
CA GLU A 59 13.72 8.22 -21.41
C GLU A 59 12.56 7.21 -21.21
N ILE A 60 11.38 7.49 -21.78
CA ILE A 60 10.23 6.57 -21.78
C ILE A 60 10.47 5.43 -22.77
N THR A 61 11.06 5.73 -23.93
CA THR A 61 11.30 4.77 -25.03
C THR A 61 12.72 4.20 -25.06
N SER A 62 13.56 4.58 -24.10
CA SER A 62 14.95 4.14 -23.99
C SER A 62 15.06 2.61 -23.79
N PRO A 63 15.96 1.92 -24.51
CA PRO A 63 16.27 0.51 -24.27
C PRO A 63 16.99 0.28 -22.93
N ASN A 64 17.61 1.32 -22.38
CA ASN A 64 18.21 1.30 -21.05
C ASN A 64 17.20 1.85 -20.05
N TRP A 65 16.58 0.95 -19.30
CA TRP A 65 15.61 1.31 -18.27
C TRP A 65 16.28 1.85 -17.01
N THR A 66 15.69 2.89 -16.43
CA THR A 66 16.11 3.49 -15.16
C THR A 66 14.92 3.52 -14.18
N PHE A 67 15.21 3.26 -12.90
CA PHE A 67 14.18 3.32 -11.85
C PHE A 67 13.73 4.76 -11.53
N PHE A 68 14.56 5.76 -11.80
CA PHE A 68 14.14 7.16 -11.82
C PHE A 68 14.72 7.83 -13.06
N PRO A 69 13.99 8.77 -13.68
CA PRO A 69 14.52 9.55 -14.78
C PRO A 69 15.67 10.43 -14.26
N SER A 70 16.59 10.76 -15.16
CA SER A 70 17.78 11.57 -14.83
C SER A 70 17.41 13.00 -14.42
N THR A 71 16.33 13.52 -15.02
CA THR A 71 15.77 14.84 -14.75
C THR A 71 14.26 14.71 -14.56
N LEU A 72 13.70 15.41 -13.58
CA LEU A 72 12.25 15.42 -13.35
C LEU A 72 11.60 16.54 -14.15
N HIS A 73 10.69 16.18 -15.06
CA HIS A 73 9.94 17.10 -15.90
C HIS A 73 8.54 17.33 -15.34
N PHE A 74 8.43 18.26 -14.38
CA PHE A 74 7.13 18.63 -13.79
C PHE A 74 6.26 19.46 -14.74
N GLU A 75 6.88 20.10 -15.72
CA GLU A 75 6.23 20.86 -16.79
C GLU A 75 5.22 20.00 -17.58
N ASN A 76 5.51 18.71 -17.78
CA ASN A 76 4.62 17.77 -18.45
C ASN A 76 3.23 17.73 -17.81
N ILE A 77 3.16 17.83 -16.47
CA ILE A 77 1.88 17.85 -15.75
C ILE A 77 1.17 19.18 -15.97
N GLN A 78 1.90 20.29 -15.93
CA GLN A 78 1.33 21.63 -16.11
C GLN A 78 0.82 21.87 -17.54
N GLU A 79 1.49 21.27 -18.52
CA GLU A 79 1.16 21.41 -19.94
C GLU A 79 -0.24 20.85 -20.26
N LEU A 80 -0.64 19.75 -19.61
CA LEU A 80 -1.99 19.18 -19.72
C LEU A 80 -3.11 20.18 -19.38
N PHE A 81 -2.83 21.17 -18.51
CA PHE A 81 -3.81 22.18 -18.10
C PHE A 81 -3.71 23.48 -18.91
N LYS A 82 -2.67 23.65 -19.72
CA LYS A 82 -2.48 24.82 -20.58
C LYS A 82 -3.00 24.58 -22.00
N ASP A 83 -3.18 23.32 -22.38
CA ASP A 83 -3.69 22.93 -23.68
C ASP A 83 -5.19 23.25 -23.82
N THR A 84 -5.52 24.20 -24.70
CA THR A 84 -6.90 24.58 -25.01
C THR A 84 -7.60 23.63 -25.98
N GLU A 85 -6.87 22.77 -26.69
CA GLU A 85 -7.47 21.76 -27.57
C GLU A 85 -8.02 20.57 -26.78
N VAL A 86 -7.44 20.29 -25.61
CA VAL A 86 -7.87 19.24 -24.69
C VAL A 86 -8.18 19.86 -23.33
N PRO A 87 -9.43 20.31 -23.07
CA PRO A 87 -9.79 20.99 -21.83
C PRO A 87 -9.85 20.00 -20.65
N PHE A 88 -8.67 19.64 -20.15
CA PHE A 88 -8.48 18.59 -19.16
C PHE A 88 -9.20 18.90 -17.85
N LEU A 89 -9.17 20.17 -17.44
CA LEU A 89 -9.80 20.64 -16.20
C LEU A 89 -11.33 20.50 -16.25
N ASP A 90 -11.95 20.76 -17.40
CA ASP A 90 -13.40 20.62 -17.57
C ASP A 90 -13.81 19.15 -17.43
N GLY A 91 -13.01 18.22 -17.97
CA GLY A 91 -13.24 16.79 -17.79
C GLY A 91 -13.20 16.34 -16.32
N MET A 92 -12.28 16.92 -15.53
CA MET A 92 -12.15 16.62 -14.10
C MET A 92 -13.33 17.16 -13.28
N VAL A 93 -13.83 18.35 -13.60
CA VAL A 93 -14.98 18.95 -12.88
C VAL A 93 -16.28 18.20 -13.17
N ASN A 94 -16.40 17.59 -14.35
CA ASN A 94 -17.60 16.87 -14.77
C ASN A 94 -17.66 15.40 -14.31
N SER A 95 -16.64 14.90 -13.61
CA SER A 95 -16.54 13.51 -13.12
C SER A 95 -16.86 13.40 -11.63
#